data_AF-A0A1I3J3U3-F1
#
_entry.id   AF-A0A1I3J3U3-F1
#
_cell.length_a   1.000
_cell.length_b   1.000
_cell.length_c   1.000
_cell.angle_alpha   90.00
_cell.angle_beta   90.00
_cell.angle_gamma   90.00
#
_symmetry.space_group_name_H-M   'P 1'
#
loop_
_entity.id
_entity.type
_entity.pdbx_description
1 polymer ?
#
loop_
_entity_poly.entity_id
_entity_poly.type
_entity_poly.pdbx_seq_one_letter_code
_entity_poly.pdbx_strand_id
1 'polypeptide(L)'
;MGIDSESDVAASLQIGPTSEGMVRIYVEGEGFSLPLDFHPEEAEEIAEELMGAAERARGASKRGGAGRPKAGGQPKGPGRGPGAKPGRGPGRGPGGGGRPDRGR
;
A
#
# COMPACT_ATOMS: atom_id res chain seq x y z
N MET A 1 4.08 16.12 19.04
CA MET A 1 4.58 15.39 17.85
C MET A 1 4.88 13.98 18.29
N GLY A 2 4.41 12.97 17.55
CA GLY A 2 4.68 11.56 17.86
C GLY A 2 5.93 11.09 17.12
N ILE A 3 6.50 9.97 17.57
CA ILE A 3 7.68 9.35 16.93
C ILE A 3 7.44 8.97 15.45
N ASP A 4 6.18 8.74 15.06
CA ASP A 4 5.76 8.38 13.70
C ASP A 4 5.39 9.60 12.82
N SER A 5 5.55 10.82 13.32
CA SER A 5 5.25 12.03 12.54
C SER A 5 6.48 12.41 11.71
N GLU A 6 6.38 12.32 10.39
CA GLU A 6 7.43 12.75 9.47
C GLU A 6 7.73 14.25 9.66
N SER A 7 9.02 14.61 9.69
CA SER A 7 9.48 15.99 9.67
C SER A 7 10.18 16.27 8.34
N ASP A 8 9.86 17.41 7.72
CA ASP A 8 10.50 17.88 6.48
C ASP A 8 11.91 18.47 6.71
N VAL A 9 12.36 18.52 7.97
CA VAL A 9 13.64 19.13 8.35
C VAL A 9 14.78 18.14 8.12
N ALA A 10 15.73 18.52 7.26
CA ALA A 10 16.98 17.77 7.10
C ALA A 10 17.92 18.04 8.28
N ALA A 11 18.44 16.97 8.87
CA ALA A 11 19.43 17.04 9.95
C ALA A 11 20.60 16.10 9.66
N SER A 12 21.79 16.51 10.09
CA SER A 12 22.99 15.67 10.13
C SER A 12 23.18 15.13 11.55
N LEU A 13 23.72 13.92 11.66
CA LEU A 13 23.98 13.24 12.92
C LEU A 13 25.44 12.80 12.97
N GLN A 14 26.12 13.13 14.07
CA GLN A 14 27.51 12.73 14.34
C GLN A 14 27.60 12.10 15.72
N ILE A 15 28.37 11.02 15.85
CA ILE A 15 28.56 10.30 17.12
C ILE A 15 30.06 10.16 17.39
N GLY A 16 30.50 10.46 18.60
CA GLY A 16 31.91 10.29 18.98
C GLY A 16 32.20 10.49 20.46
N PRO A 17 33.41 10.13 20.93
CA PRO A 17 33.81 10.36 22.30
C PRO A 17 34.06 11.85 22.58
N THR A 18 33.85 12.24 23.82
CA THR A 18 34.20 13.56 24.36
C THR A 18 35.50 13.49 25.14
N SER A 19 36.08 14.65 25.43
CA SER A 19 37.24 14.76 26.33
C SER A 19 36.95 14.36 27.77
N GLU A 20 35.66 14.27 28.15
CA GLU A 20 35.22 13.94 29.52
C GLU A 20 34.94 12.43 29.69
N GLY A 21 35.21 11.62 28.66
CA GLY A 21 34.94 10.17 28.69
C GLY A 21 33.49 9.79 28.39
N MET A 22 32.68 10.76 27.95
CA MET A 22 31.29 10.57 27.54
C MET A 22 31.19 10.33 26.03
N VAL A 23 30.08 9.77 25.56
CA VAL A 23 29.73 9.68 24.14
C VAL A 23 28.76 10.79 23.77
N ARG A 24 29.11 11.59 22.75
CA ARG A 24 28.26 12.66 22.23
C ARG A 24 27.50 12.17 21.00
N ILE A 25 26.19 12.39 20.98
CA ILE A 25 25.36 12.40 19.79
C ILE A 25 25.06 13.86 19.47
N TYR A 26 25.58 14.35 18.35
CA TYR A 26 25.37 15.72 17.89
C TYR A 26 24.39 15.73 16.73
N VAL A 27 23.29 16.46 16.89
CA VAL A 27 22.25 16.64 15.87
C VAL A 27 22.28 18.09 15.41
N GLU A 28 22.49 18.31 14.11
CA GLU A 28 22.51 19.64 13.52
C GLU A 28 21.49 19.71 12.38
N GLY A 29 20.56 20.65 12.46
CA GLY A 29 19.57 20.93 11.44
C GLY A 29 19.51 22.41 11.11
N GLU A 30 18.60 22.80 10.23
CA GLU A 30 18.47 24.19 9.82
C GLU A 30 18.06 25.08 11.01
N GLY A 31 18.99 25.92 11.47
CA GLY A 31 18.76 26.86 12.56
C GLY A 31 18.84 26.27 13.97
N PHE A 32 19.26 24.99 14.13
CA PHE A 32 19.49 24.42 15.46
C PHE A 32 20.65 23.42 15.49
N SER A 33 21.28 23.33 16.67
CA SER A 33 22.32 22.36 16.99
C SER A 33 22.09 21.85 18.40
N LEU A 34 22.05 20.53 18.57
CA LEU A 34 21.80 19.89 19.86
C LEU A 34 22.88 18.85 20.15
N PRO A 35 23.87 19.18 21.02
CA PRO A 35 24.78 18.19 21.58
C PRO A 35 24.10 17.45 22.73
N LEU A 36 24.09 16.12 22.66
CA LEU A 36 23.60 15.24 23.73
C LEU A 36 24.75 14.33 24.17
N ASP A 37 25.12 14.42 25.44
CA ASP A 37 26.21 13.63 26.01
C ASP A 37 25.66 12.54 26.92
N PHE A 38 26.14 11.32 26.75
CA PHE A 38 25.71 10.13 27.47
C PHE A 38 26.91 9.39 28.04
N HIS A 39 26.72 8.70 29.17
CA HIS A 39 27.72 7.78 29.68
C HIS A 39 27.95 6.63 28.66
N PRO A 40 29.12 5.98 28.68
CA PRO A 40 29.37 4.82 27.81
C PRO A 40 28.29 3.75 27.92
N GLU A 41 27.84 3.44 29.13
CA GLU A 41 26.81 2.43 29.39
C GLU A 41 25.45 2.84 28.82
N GLU A 42 25.06 4.11 28.95
CA GLU A 42 23.83 4.65 28.36
C GLU A 42 23.88 4.64 26.82
N ALA A 43 25.05 4.93 26.25
CA ALA A 43 25.25 4.89 24.80
C ALA A 43 25.16 3.47 24.24
N GLU A 44 25.62 2.47 25.00
CA GLU A 44 25.46 1.04 24.66
C GLU A 44 23.96 0.65 24.65
N GLU A 45 23.19 1.04 25.66
CA GLU A 45 21.73 0.79 25.70
C GLU A 45 21.02 1.43 24.50
N ILE A 46 21.34 2.69 24.15
CA ILE A 46 20.80 3.37 22.98
C ILE A 46 21.13 2.60 21.68
N ALA A 47 22.36 2.11 21.54
CA ALA A 47 22.76 1.35 20.37
C ALA A 47 21.97 0.04 20.23
N GLU A 48 21.75 -0.68 21.34
CA GLU A 48 20.93 -1.89 21.35
C GLU A 48 19.47 -1.61 20.95
N GLU A 49 18.88 -0.53 21.46
CA GLU A 49 17.52 -0.13 21.09
C GLU A 49 17.41 0.22 19.60
N LEU A 50 18.37 0.97 19.05
CA LEU A 50 18.42 1.33 17.64
C LEU A 50 18.55 0.09 16.75
N MET A 51 19.40 -0.87 17.14
CA MET A 51 19.55 -2.14 16.43
C MET A 51 18.24 -2.93 16.42
N GLY A 52 17.58 -3.05 17.58
CA GLY A 52 16.28 -3.71 17.68
C GLY A 52 15.18 -3.01 16.86
N ALA A 53 15.16 -1.68 16.84
CA ALA A 53 14.25 -0.91 16.00
C ALA A 53 14.50 -1.17 14.50
N ALA A 54 15.77 -1.18 14.08
CA ALA A 54 16.17 -1.45 12.71
C ALA A 54 15.77 -2.87 12.26
N GLU A 55 15.85 -3.86 13.14
CA GLU A 55 15.37 -5.23 12.87
C GLU A 55 13.85 -5.28 12.65
N ARG A 56 13.08 -4.63 13.53
CA ARG A 56 11.61 -4.53 13.40
C ARG A 56 11.20 -3.84 12.09
N ALA A 57 11.87 -2.74 11.74
CA ALA A 57 11.62 -2.00 10.49
C ALA A 57 11.93 -2.85 9.23
N ARG A 58 13.02 -3.64 9.26
CA ARG A 58 13.35 -4.61 8.19
C ARG A 58 12.31 -5.73 8.06
N GLY A 59 11.69 -6.15 9.18
CA GLY A 59 10.58 -7.11 9.18
C GLY A 59 9.28 -6.54 8.59
N ALA A 60 8.99 -5.26 8.87
CA ALA A 60 7.79 -4.57 8.41
C ALA A 60 7.78 -4.33 6.88
N SER A 61 8.93 -4.13 6.27
CA SER A 61 9.07 -3.84 4.82
C SER A 61 8.68 -5.02 3.92
N LYS A 62 8.64 -6.26 4.43
CA LYS A 62 8.12 -7.43 3.66
C LYS A 62 6.60 -7.42 3.47
N ARG A 63 5.83 -6.58 4.18
CA ARG A 63 4.37 -6.49 4.06
C ARG A 63 3.85 -5.21 3.40
N GLY A 64 4.73 -4.24 3.11
CA GLY A 64 4.36 -2.95 2.50
C GLY A 64 4.59 -2.83 0.98
N GLY A 65 5.29 -3.79 0.36
CA GLY A 65 5.64 -3.75 -1.07
C GLY A 65 4.64 -4.39 -2.03
N ALA A 66 3.50 -4.90 -1.55
CA ALA A 66 2.49 -5.55 -2.38
C ALA A 66 1.20 -4.71 -2.43
N GLY A 67 1.12 -3.86 -3.44
CA GLY A 67 -0.13 -3.47 -4.09
C GLY A 67 -1.10 -2.62 -3.25
N ARG A 68 -1.02 -1.30 -3.42
CA ARG A 68 -2.23 -0.47 -3.43
C ARG A 68 -3.18 -1.10 -4.46
N PRO A 69 -4.37 -1.63 -4.08
CA PRO A 69 -5.28 -2.16 -5.08
C PRO A 69 -5.72 -1.00 -5.97
N LYS A 70 -5.44 -1.10 -7.27
CA LYS A 70 -6.02 -0.21 -8.27
C LYS A 70 -7.53 -0.37 -8.18
N ALA A 71 -8.21 0.67 -7.68
CA ALA A 71 -9.62 0.85 -7.94
C ALA A 71 -9.84 0.89 -9.47
N GLY A 72 -10.72 0.03 -9.98
CA GLY A 72 -11.15 0.08 -11.39
C GLY A 72 -11.08 -1.25 -12.15
N GLY A 73 -11.70 -2.30 -11.61
CA GLY A 73 -11.93 -3.56 -12.33
C GLY A 73 -13.28 -4.13 -11.93
N GLN A 74 -14.29 -3.85 -12.75
CA GLN A 74 -15.71 -4.20 -12.60
C GLN A 74 -15.97 -5.64 -12.10
N PRO A 75 -16.78 -5.88 -11.05
CA PRO A 75 -17.18 -7.24 -10.69
C PRO A 75 -18.26 -7.73 -11.68
N LYS A 76 -17.90 -8.72 -12.51
CA LYS A 76 -18.90 -9.56 -13.18
C LYS A 76 -19.46 -10.54 -12.15
N GLY A 77 -20.60 -10.22 -11.57
CA GLY A 77 -21.33 -11.13 -10.70
C GLY A 77 -22.03 -12.25 -11.49
N PRO A 78 -22.18 -13.46 -10.92
CA PRO A 78 -22.99 -14.53 -11.51
C PRO A 78 -24.44 -14.39 -11.01
N GLY A 79 -25.34 -13.85 -11.86
CA GLY A 79 -26.75 -13.68 -11.55
C GLY A 79 -27.64 -14.74 -12.21
N ARG A 80 -28.07 -15.72 -11.41
CA ARG A 80 -29.12 -16.73 -11.71
C ARG A 80 -30.48 -16.08 -12.00
N GLY A 81 -31.28 -16.69 -12.89
CA GLY A 81 -32.75 -16.69 -12.77
C GLY A 81 -33.55 -16.68 -14.08
N PRO A 82 -34.41 -17.69 -14.35
CA PRO A 82 -35.34 -17.71 -15.48
C PRO A 82 -36.66 -17.02 -15.11
N GLY A 83 -37.24 -16.24 -16.04
CA GLY A 83 -38.51 -15.55 -15.78
C GLY A 83 -39.21 -15.13 -17.07
N ALA A 84 -40.27 -15.87 -17.42
CA ALA A 84 -41.17 -15.63 -18.54
C ALA A 84 -41.93 -14.28 -18.45
N LYS A 85 -42.41 -13.74 -19.58
CA LYS A 85 -43.85 -13.57 -19.91
C LYS A 85 -44.09 -12.88 -21.28
N PRO A 86 -45.34 -12.91 -21.83
CA PRO A 86 -45.62 -13.09 -23.25
C PRO A 86 -46.08 -11.81 -23.99
N GLY A 87 -45.96 -11.81 -25.32
CA GLY A 87 -46.57 -10.81 -26.20
C GLY A 87 -47.44 -11.46 -27.29
N ARG A 88 -48.75 -11.21 -27.24
CA ARG A 88 -49.79 -11.65 -28.19
C ARG A 88 -49.63 -10.97 -29.57
N GLY A 89 -49.96 -11.70 -30.65
CA GLY A 89 -50.11 -11.21 -32.03
C GLY A 89 -51.36 -10.34 -32.25
N PRO A 90 -52.05 -10.34 -33.43
CA PRO A 90 -51.78 -11.05 -34.70
C PRO A 90 -51.81 -10.15 -35.96
N GLY A 91 -51.18 -10.59 -37.05
CA GLY A 91 -51.31 -10.00 -38.39
C GLY A 91 -51.73 -11.05 -39.42
N ARG A 92 -52.92 -10.88 -40.00
CA ARG A 92 -53.59 -11.77 -40.96
C ARG A 92 -52.81 -11.93 -42.28
N GLY A 93 -52.90 -13.11 -42.90
CA GLY A 93 -52.35 -13.48 -44.22
C GLY A 93 -53.13 -12.86 -45.40
N PRO A 94 -53.35 -13.53 -46.56
CA PRO A 94 -52.92 -14.87 -46.97
C PRO A 94 -52.34 -14.95 -48.42
N GLY A 95 -51.85 -16.13 -48.83
CA GLY A 95 -52.18 -16.66 -50.17
C GLY A 95 -51.03 -17.03 -51.11
N GLY A 96 -51.11 -18.26 -51.64
CA GLY A 96 -50.46 -18.74 -52.88
C GLY A 96 -49.12 -19.42 -52.63
N GLY A 97 -48.93 -20.74 -52.75
CA GLY A 97 -49.54 -21.69 -53.69
C GLY A 97 -48.47 -22.06 -54.72
N GLY A 98 -47.83 -23.23 -54.57
CA GLY A 98 -46.84 -23.69 -55.53
C GLY A 98 -46.06 -24.91 -55.05
N ARG A 99 -46.47 -26.08 -55.53
CA ARG A 99 -45.95 -27.42 -55.23
C ARG A 99 -44.61 -27.71 -55.94
N PRO A 100 -43.95 -28.84 -55.60
CA PRO A 100 -42.51 -29.06 -55.72
C PRO A 100 -42.13 -29.81 -57.00
N ASP A 101 -40.86 -29.75 -57.43
CA ASP A 101 -40.18 -30.97 -57.92
C ASP A 101 -38.66 -30.85 -58.17
N ARG A 102 -37.98 -31.98 -57.96
CA ARG A 102 -36.77 -32.55 -58.61
C ARG A 102 -35.65 -31.58 -59.08
N GLY A 103 -34.41 -31.68 -58.59
CA GLY A 103 -33.57 -32.87 -58.67
C GLY A 103 -32.81 -32.89 -60.00
N ARG A 104 -31.52 -32.52 -59.98
CA ARG A 104 -30.45 -32.92 -60.90
C ARG A 104 -29.10 -32.54 -60.32
#